data_AF-A0A2G5TC09-F1
#
_entry.id   AF-A0A2G5TC09-F1
#
_cell.length_a   1.000
_cell.length_b   1.000
_cell.length_c   1.000
_cell.angle_alpha   90.00
_cell.angle_beta   90.00
_cell.angle_gamma   90.00
#
_symmetry.space_group_name_H-M   'P 1'
#
loop_
_entity.id
_entity.type
_entity.pdbx_description
1 polymer ?
#
loop_
_entity_poly.entity_id
_entity_poly.type
_entity_poly.pdbx_seq_one_letter_code
_entity_poly.pdbx_strand_id
1 'polypeptide(L)'
;MKCLLLFFACCSTTVLASNLHQLLDFHEISHINSIQNSWTAGPSKLAFGKFQRRLMRSEHVKPHKSKDILDRKVLETIPESYDVRDYWSQCISIDNIRDQSDCGSCWAVAAAETISDRLCIASNGSINTFVSAEDLLSCCTSCGDGCDGGYPLQAWRYWVKQGLVSGGSYESQYGCKPYSIAPCGQTVNGVTWPKCPAQEEATPECVSHCTSKNPYSSAYEKDKHYGEFNDSIPYSS
;
A
#
# COMPACT_ATOMS: atom_id res chain seq x y z
N MET A 1 -75.97 9.75 -10.54
CA MET A 1 -74.98 9.66 -11.63
C MET A 1 -73.91 10.72 -11.46
N LYS A 2 -72.71 10.31 -11.01
CA LYS A 2 -71.44 11.02 -11.21
C LYS A 2 -70.34 9.99 -10.89
N CYS A 3 -69.79 9.41 -11.95
CA CYS A 3 -68.67 8.47 -11.92
C CYS A 3 -67.39 9.29 -11.69
N LEU A 4 -66.70 9.06 -10.57
CA LEU A 4 -65.37 9.61 -10.33
C LEU A 4 -64.35 8.54 -10.73
N LEU A 5 -63.77 8.68 -11.92
CA LEU A 5 -62.64 7.88 -12.39
C LEU A 5 -61.37 8.36 -11.70
N LEU A 6 -60.88 7.60 -10.71
CA LEU A 6 -59.55 7.78 -10.15
C LEU A 6 -58.54 7.03 -11.01
N PHE A 7 -57.82 7.77 -11.85
CA PHE A 7 -56.63 7.28 -12.55
C PHE A 7 -55.49 7.08 -11.54
N PHE A 8 -55.19 5.82 -11.21
CA PHE A 8 -53.92 5.48 -10.58
C PHE A 8 -52.81 5.51 -11.64
N ALA A 9 -52.10 6.64 -11.70
CA ALA A 9 -50.82 6.70 -12.40
C ALA A 9 -49.80 5.91 -11.57
N CYS A 10 -49.59 4.64 -11.92
CA CYS A 10 -48.51 3.84 -11.39
C CYS A 10 -47.20 4.40 -11.97
N CYS A 11 -46.59 5.34 -11.27
CA CYS A 11 -45.26 5.83 -11.59
C CYS A 11 -44.29 4.71 -11.21
N SER A 12 -44.07 3.78 -12.13
CA SER A 12 -43.01 2.78 -12.03
C SER A 12 -41.68 3.52 -12.09
N THR A 13 -41.19 3.95 -10.94
CA THR A 13 -39.79 4.33 -10.79
C THR A 13 -38.98 3.04 -10.98
N THR A 14 -38.62 2.76 -12.23
CA THR A 14 -37.52 1.85 -12.50
C THR A 14 -36.29 2.51 -11.88
N VAL A 15 -35.99 2.13 -10.64
CA VAL A 15 -34.68 2.35 -10.05
C VAL A 15 -33.73 1.60 -10.98
N LEU A 16 -33.06 2.34 -11.85
CA LEU A 16 -31.91 1.85 -12.59
C LEU A 16 -30.92 1.38 -11.52
N ALA A 17 -30.90 0.07 -11.29
CA ALA A 17 -29.85 -0.57 -10.53
C ALA A 17 -28.55 -0.10 -11.19
N SER A 18 -27.75 0.67 -10.46
CA SER A 18 -26.46 1.11 -10.91
C SER A 18 -25.66 -0.15 -11.24
N ASN A 19 -25.45 -0.41 -12.53
CA ASN A 19 -24.68 -1.55 -13.01
C ASN A 19 -23.27 -1.43 -12.45
N LEU A 20 -23.02 -2.16 -11.36
CA LEU A 20 -21.71 -2.39 -10.81
C LEU A 20 -20.96 -3.22 -11.85
N HIS A 21 -20.30 -2.56 -12.81
CA HIS A 21 -19.41 -3.25 -13.74
C HIS A 21 -18.30 -3.91 -12.92
N GLN A 22 -18.42 -5.23 -12.77
CA GLN A 22 -17.33 -6.04 -12.26
C GLN A 22 -16.14 -5.90 -13.21
N LEU A 23 -14.95 -5.98 -12.63
CA LEU A 23 -13.67 -5.85 -13.34
C LEU A 23 -13.50 -6.90 -14.45
N LEU A 24 -13.98 -8.12 -14.16
CA LEU A 24 -14.07 -9.23 -15.10
C LEU A 24 -15.43 -9.91 -14.88
N ASP A 25 -16.09 -10.29 -15.96
CA ASP A 25 -17.29 -11.11 -15.90
C ASP A 25 -16.98 -12.62 -15.83
N PHE A 26 -18.03 -13.42 -15.63
CA PHE A 26 -17.88 -14.87 -15.52
C PHE A 26 -17.34 -15.54 -16.80
N HIS A 27 -17.67 -15.00 -17.97
CA HIS A 27 -17.23 -15.55 -19.25
C HIS A 27 -15.73 -15.28 -19.46
N GLU A 28 -15.26 -14.08 -19.11
CA GLU A 28 -13.85 -13.72 -19.13
C GLU A 28 -13.05 -14.57 -18.16
N ILE A 29 -13.53 -14.76 -16.92
CA ILE A 29 -12.90 -15.64 -15.93
C ILE A 29 -12.79 -17.07 -16.46
N SER A 30 -13.87 -17.60 -17.05
CA SER A 30 -13.90 -18.95 -17.60
C SER A 30 -12.96 -19.11 -18.79
N HIS A 31 -12.89 -18.10 -19.65
CA HIS A 31 -11.97 -18.08 -20.79
C HIS A 31 -10.51 -18.06 -20.34
N ILE A 32 -10.16 -17.20 -19.38
CA ILE A 32 -8.80 -17.15 -18.82
C ILE A 32 -8.42 -18.51 -18.22
N ASN A 33 -9.32 -19.12 -17.44
CA ASN A 33 -9.08 -20.42 -16.82
C ASN A 33 -9.05 -21.59 -17.82
N SER A 34 -9.50 -21.42 -19.06
CA SER A 34 -9.43 -22.46 -20.10
C SER A 34 -8.14 -22.40 -20.93
N ILE A 35 -7.52 -21.22 -21.04
CA ILE A 35 -6.30 -21.02 -21.84
C ILE A 35 -5.00 -21.16 -21.03
N GLN A 36 -5.07 -21.11 -19.69
CA GLN A 36 -3.90 -21.28 -18.82
C GLN A 36 -4.26 -22.02 -17.53
N ASN A 37 -3.26 -22.62 -16.87
CA ASN A 37 -3.41 -23.38 -15.61
C ASN A 37 -2.35 -23.04 -14.54
N SER A 38 -1.53 -22.01 -14.78
CA SER A 38 -0.48 -21.56 -13.84
C SER A 38 -1.01 -20.78 -12.64
N TRP A 39 -2.23 -20.25 -12.76
CA TRP A 39 -2.97 -19.57 -11.70
C TRP A 39 -4.47 -19.70 -11.98
N THR A 40 -5.30 -19.39 -10.99
CA THR A 40 -6.76 -19.48 -11.13
C THR A 40 -7.38 -18.10 -11.03
N ALA A 41 -8.05 -17.64 -12.09
CA ALA A 41 -8.85 -16.43 -12.07
C ALA A 41 -10.13 -16.63 -11.25
N GLY A 42 -10.52 -15.60 -10.52
CA GLY A 42 -11.75 -15.59 -9.72
C GLY A 42 -12.45 -14.23 -9.79
N PRO A 43 -13.70 -14.14 -9.30
CA PRO A 43 -14.46 -12.89 -9.34
C PRO A 43 -13.75 -11.80 -8.51
N SER A 44 -13.63 -10.61 -9.10
CA SER A 44 -13.15 -9.45 -8.36
C SER A 44 -14.17 -9.06 -7.30
N LYS A 45 -13.70 -8.92 -6.05
CA LYS A 45 -14.50 -8.39 -4.94
C LYS A 45 -14.67 -6.87 -5.00
N LEU A 46 -13.85 -6.19 -5.82
CA LEU A 46 -13.87 -4.73 -5.97
C LEU A 46 -14.40 -4.34 -7.36
N ALA A 47 -15.27 -3.34 -7.39
CA ALA A 47 -15.67 -2.68 -8.64
C ALA A 47 -14.47 -1.95 -9.25
N PHE A 48 -14.40 -1.89 -10.58
CA PHE A 48 -13.24 -1.36 -11.30
C PHE A 48 -12.84 0.06 -10.85
N GLY A 49 -13.80 0.99 -10.80
CA GLY A 49 -13.51 2.36 -10.38
C GLY A 49 -13.00 2.45 -8.93
N LYS A 50 -13.40 1.55 -8.04
CA LYS A 50 -12.86 1.48 -6.67
C LYS A 50 -11.46 0.88 -6.64
N PHE A 51 -11.19 -0.09 -7.49
CA PHE A 51 -9.85 -0.67 -7.63
C PHE A 51 -8.85 0.35 -8.15
N GLN A 52 -9.23 1.12 -9.19
CA GLN A 52 -8.34 2.13 -9.78
C GLN A 52 -7.91 3.22 -8.81
N ARG A 53 -8.78 3.66 -7.88
CA ARG A 53 -8.43 4.66 -6.86
C ARG A 53 -7.42 4.19 -5.83
N ARG A 54 -7.24 2.87 -5.69
CA ARG A 54 -6.21 2.29 -4.82
C ARG A 54 -4.87 2.14 -5.53
N LEU A 55 -4.83 2.36 -6.84
CA LEU A 55 -3.61 2.23 -7.61
C LEU A 55 -2.95 3.59 -7.77
N MET A 56 -1.63 3.58 -7.67
CA MET A 56 -0.80 4.68 -8.13
C MET A 56 -1.12 5.02 -9.59
N ARG A 57 -1.16 6.32 -9.92
CA ARG A 57 -1.36 6.78 -11.30
C ARG A 57 -0.24 6.32 -12.22
N SER A 58 -0.58 6.06 -13.48
CA SER A 58 0.35 5.51 -14.47
C SER A 58 1.53 6.43 -14.78
N GLU A 59 1.39 7.75 -14.56
CA GLU A 59 2.46 8.73 -14.74
C GLU A 59 3.66 8.54 -13.80
N HIS A 60 3.45 7.87 -12.66
CA HIS A 60 4.51 7.53 -11.71
C HIS A 60 5.18 6.18 -12.02
N VAL A 61 4.68 5.42 -13.00
CA VAL A 61 5.29 4.19 -13.52
C VAL A 61 6.37 4.53 -14.54
N LYS A 62 7.45 5.18 -14.07
CA LYS A 62 8.61 5.51 -14.92
C LYS A 62 9.66 4.40 -14.85
N PRO A 63 10.21 3.94 -15.99
CA PRO A 63 11.26 2.94 -15.99
C PRO A 63 12.53 3.49 -15.32
N HIS A 64 13.25 2.61 -14.62
CA HIS A 64 14.57 2.91 -14.09
C HIS A 64 15.56 3.19 -15.22
N LYS A 65 16.50 4.13 -15.00
CA LYS A 65 17.58 4.40 -15.94
C LYS A 65 18.73 3.42 -15.66
N SER A 66 19.58 3.14 -16.64
CA SER A 66 20.73 2.23 -16.45
C SER A 66 21.64 2.63 -15.29
N LYS A 67 21.78 3.94 -15.02
CA LYS A 67 22.53 4.45 -13.87
C LYS A 67 21.92 4.16 -12.49
N ASP A 68 20.64 3.77 -12.47
CA ASP A 68 19.92 3.41 -11.26
C ASP A 68 19.96 1.87 -11.04
N ILE A 69 20.78 1.14 -11.80
CA ILE A 69 20.99 -0.31 -11.67
C ILE A 69 22.44 -0.54 -11.25
N LEU A 70 22.65 -1.19 -10.09
CA LEU A 70 23.98 -1.64 -9.69
C LEU A 70 24.30 -2.96 -10.39
N ASP A 71 25.46 -2.99 -11.07
CA ASP A 71 26.06 -4.24 -11.48
C ASP A 71 26.69 -4.91 -10.25
N ARG A 72 26.05 -5.97 -9.74
CA ARG A 72 26.55 -6.74 -8.60
C ARG A 72 26.96 -8.12 -9.07
N LYS A 73 28.06 -8.63 -8.50
CA LYS A 73 28.48 -10.02 -8.70
C LYS A 73 27.33 -10.94 -8.28
N VAL A 74 26.73 -11.59 -9.27
CA VAL A 74 25.75 -12.65 -9.05
C VAL A 74 26.49 -13.83 -8.40
N LEU A 75 25.86 -14.46 -7.41
CA LEU A 75 26.41 -15.66 -6.79
C LEU A 75 26.59 -16.75 -7.84
N GLU A 76 27.65 -17.55 -7.73
CA GLU A 76 27.93 -18.65 -8.68
C GLU A 76 26.81 -19.70 -8.68
N THR A 77 26.11 -19.83 -7.55
CA THR A 77 24.95 -20.70 -7.38
C THR A 77 23.82 -19.95 -6.69
N ILE A 78 22.63 -19.94 -7.30
CA ILE A 78 21.38 -19.42 -6.72
C ILE A 78 20.46 -20.63 -6.47
N PRO A 79 19.82 -20.74 -5.29
CA PRO A 79 18.92 -21.84 -5.02
C PRO A 79 17.69 -21.81 -5.95
N GLU A 80 17.15 -22.98 -6.28
CA GLU A 80 15.95 -23.12 -7.12
C GLU A 80 14.71 -22.47 -6.48
N SER A 81 14.63 -22.51 -5.14
CA SER A 81 13.59 -21.85 -4.36
C SER A 81 14.21 -21.05 -3.23
N TYR A 82 13.69 -19.85 -3.01
CA TYR A 82 14.14 -18.98 -1.92
C TYR A 82 12.95 -18.23 -1.32
N ASP A 83 12.74 -18.40 -0.02
CA ASP A 83 11.79 -17.62 0.76
C ASP A 83 12.53 -16.91 1.88
N VAL A 84 12.51 -15.58 1.86
CA VAL A 84 13.20 -14.74 2.85
C VAL A 84 12.70 -15.01 4.29
N ARG A 85 11.45 -15.48 4.44
CA ARG A 85 10.85 -15.81 5.75
C ARG A 85 11.54 -16.98 6.43
N ASP A 86 12.09 -17.92 5.68
CA ASP A 86 12.76 -19.10 6.22
C ASP A 86 14.12 -18.76 6.84
N TYR A 87 14.78 -17.71 6.35
CA TYR A 87 16.14 -17.33 6.75
C TYR A 87 16.18 -16.23 7.81
N TRP A 88 15.18 -15.36 7.85
CA TRP A 88 15.10 -14.24 8.80
C TRP A 88 13.76 -14.22 9.55
N SER A 89 13.32 -15.39 10.02
CA SER A 89 12.07 -15.54 10.78
C SER A 89 12.00 -14.71 12.07
N GLN A 90 13.15 -14.23 12.59
CA GLN A 90 13.20 -13.28 13.70
C GLN A 90 12.74 -11.86 13.32
N CYS A 91 12.75 -11.50 12.04
CA CYS A 91 12.39 -10.16 11.57
C CYS A 91 10.87 -10.03 11.42
N ILE A 92 10.25 -9.27 12.31
CA ILE A 92 8.78 -9.19 12.42
C ILE A 92 8.11 -8.58 11.20
N SER A 93 8.86 -7.82 10.40
CA SER A 93 8.35 -7.12 9.22
C SER A 93 8.16 -8.03 8.01
N ILE A 94 8.91 -9.13 7.92
CA ILE A 94 8.96 -9.95 6.71
C ILE A 94 7.64 -10.69 6.46
N ASP A 95 6.98 -11.14 7.52
CA ASP A 95 5.68 -11.83 7.43
C ASP A 95 4.48 -10.90 7.68
N ASN A 96 4.71 -9.59 7.73
CA ASN A 96 3.68 -8.59 8.02
C ASN A 96 3.16 -7.94 6.73
N ILE A 97 1.93 -8.28 6.35
CA ILE A 97 1.22 -7.68 5.21
C ILE A 97 0.55 -6.37 5.64
N ARG A 98 0.82 -5.26 4.94
CA ARG A 98 0.16 -3.97 5.18
C ARG A 98 -0.96 -3.68 4.18
N ASP A 99 -1.86 -2.78 4.57
CA ASP A 99 -2.93 -2.25 3.72
C ASP A 99 -2.70 -0.75 3.48
N GLN A 100 -2.62 -0.35 2.21
CA GLN A 100 -2.48 1.05 1.81
C GLN A 100 -3.82 1.83 1.85
N SER A 101 -4.94 1.14 2.03
CA SER A 101 -6.32 1.66 2.02
C SER A 101 -6.72 2.31 0.67
N ASP A 102 -7.67 3.26 0.67
CA ASP A 102 -8.17 4.00 -0.50
C ASP A 102 -7.25 5.19 -0.87
N CYS A 103 -5.96 4.88 -1.05
CA CYS A 103 -4.88 5.83 -1.35
C CYS A 103 -3.83 5.12 -2.23
N GLY A 104 -3.38 5.74 -3.32
CA GLY A 104 -2.33 5.23 -4.23
C GLY A 104 -0.90 5.30 -3.67
N SER A 105 -0.73 5.05 -2.37
CA SER A 105 0.55 5.12 -1.64
C SER A 105 1.40 3.85 -1.71
N CYS A 106 1.12 2.92 -2.63
CA CYS A 106 1.87 1.66 -2.75
C CYS A 106 3.39 1.87 -2.86
N TRP A 107 3.83 2.96 -3.50
CA TRP A 107 5.23 3.36 -3.60
C TRP A 107 5.89 3.62 -2.23
N ALA A 108 5.14 4.16 -1.27
CA ALA A 108 5.60 4.46 0.09
C ALA A 108 5.47 3.24 0.99
N VAL A 109 4.35 2.52 0.90
CA VAL A 109 4.09 1.31 1.70
C VAL A 109 5.12 0.23 1.37
N ALA A 110 5.31 -0.11 0.10
CA ALA A 110 6.28 -1.13 -0.30
C ALA A 110 7.73 -0.74 0.04
N ALA A 111 8.08 0.55 -0.06
CA ALA A 111 9.39 1.04 0.35
C ALA A 111 9.58 0.88 1.87
N ALA A 112 8.61 1.31 2.68
CA ALA A 112 8.67 1.20 4.14
C ALA A 112 8.71 -0.26 4.62
N GLU A 113 7.96 -1.17 3.98
CA GLU A 113 8.04 -2.62 4.22
C GLU A 113 9.45 -3.13 3.97
N THR A 114 9.98 -2.91 2.77
CA THR A 114 11.30 -3.39 2.39
C THR A 114 12.42 -2.79 3.25
N ILE A 115 12.30 -1.51 3.64
CA ILE A 115 13.25 -0.85 4.54
C ILE A 115 13.20 -1.50 5.93
N SER A 116 12.00 -1.80 6.44
CA SER A 116 11.83 -2.47 7.74
C SER A 116 12.57 -3.82 7.75
N ASP A 117 12.36 -4.64 6.72
CA ASP A 117 13.02 -5.93 6.55
C ASP A 117 14.54 -5.77 6.52
N ARG A 118 15.00 -4.83 5.70
CA ARG A 118 16.43 -4.59 5.48
C ARG A 118 17.15 -4.05 6.71
N LEU A 119 16.50 -3.22 7.52
CA LEU A 119 17.03 -2.79 8.81
C LEU A 119 17.22 -3.99 9.74
N CYS A 120 16.24 -4.88 9.84
CA CYS A 120 16.36 -6.08 10.66
C CYS A 120 17.45 -7.03 10.15
N ILE A 121 17.48 -7.31 8.85
CA ILE A 121 18.47 -8.20 8.22
C ILE A 121 19.89 -7.67 8.42
N ALA A 122 20.15 -6.40 8.07
CA ALA A 122 21.50 -5.82 8.15
C ALA A 122 22.01 -5.71 9.60
N SER A 123 21.11 -5.37 10.52
CA SER A 123 21.43 -5.21 11.93
C SER A 123 21.41 -6.52 12.74
N ASN A 124 21.24 -7.66 12.06
CA ASN A 124 21.07 -8.99 12.66
C ASN A 124 20.01 -9.02 13.78
N GLY A 125 18.87 -8.38 13.54
CA GLY A 125 17.73 -8.32 14.45
C GLY A 125 17.81 -7.26 15.55
N SER A 126 18.90 -6.49 15.65
CA SER A 126 19.00 -5.43 16.67
C SER A 126 18.09 -4.22 16.39
N ILE A 127 17.79 -3.95 15.11
CA ILE A 127 16.77 -3.00 14.67
C ILE A 127 15.61 -3.80 14.06
N ASN A 128 14.60 -4.12 14.87
CA ASN A 128 13.46 -4.94 14.46
C ASN A 128 12.16 -4.16 14.69
N THR A 129 11.84 -3.26 13.76
CA THR A 129 10.73 -2.31 13.86
C THR A 129 10.05 -2.10 12.51
N PHE A 130 8.84 -1.57 12.54
CA PHE A 130 8.12 -1.13 11.36
C PHE A 130 8.47 0.32 11.04
N VAL A 131 9.00 0.57 9.85
CA VAL A 131 9.20 1.93 9.33
C VAL A 131 7.87 2.54 8.89
N SER A 132 7.68 3.82 9.20
CA SER A 132 6.46 4.57 8.92
C SER A 132 6.29 4.84 7.43
N ALA A 133 5.28 4.19 6.84
CA ALA A 133 4.80 4.58 5.52
C ALA A 133 4.14 5.97 5.55
N GLU A 134 3.56 6.37 6.68
CA GLU A 134 2.93 7.68 6.89
C GLU A 134 3.95 8.83 6.76
N ASP A 135 5.10 8.69 7.40
CA ASP A 135 6.15 9.71 7.39
C ASP A 135 6.72 9.88 5.98
N LEU A 136 6.93 8.76 5.27
CA LEU A 136 7.37 8.77 3.89
C LEU A 136 6.33 9.38 2.94
N LEU A 137 5.07 8.97 3.08
CA LEU A 137 3.93 9.40 2.26
C LEU A 137 3.69 10.90 2.41
N SER A 138 3.63 11.40 3.64
CA SER A 138 3.26 12.78 3.93
C SER A 138 4.40 13.77 3.75
N CYS A 139 5.65 13.40 4.10
CA CYS A 139 6.76 14.35 4.17
C CYS A 139 7.71 14.34 2.97
N CYS A 140 7.70 13.32 2.12
CA CYS A 140 8.55 13.31 0.92
C CYS A 140 7.94 14.08 -0.25
N THR A 141 8.10 15.41 -0.26
CA THR A 141 7.63 16.28 -1.35
C THR A 141 8.30 16.02 -2.71
N SER A 142 9.49 15.40 -2.71
CA SER A 142 10.21 15.03 -3.94
C SER A 142 9.85 13.64 -4.47
N CYS A 143 9.02 12.89 -3.74
CA CYS A 143 8.66 11.52 -4.10
C CYS A 143 7.46 11.44 -5.03
N GLY A 144 6.70 12.51 -5.25
CA GLY A 144 5.51 12.52 -6.09
C GLY A 144 4.37 13.23 -5.39
N ASP A 145 3.16 12.72 -5.62
CA ASP A 145 1.89 13.39 -5.31
C ASP A 145 1.12 12.64 -4.20
N GLY A 146 1.85 11.93 -3.33
CA GLY A 146 1.29 11.26 -2.16
C GLY A 146 0.34 10.13 -2.53
N CYS A 147 -0.95 10.28 -2.17
CA CYS A 147 -2.01 9.32 -2.51
C CYS A 147 -2.31 9.26 -4.00
N ASP A 148 -2.02 10.30 -4.78
CA ASP A 148 -2.17 10.25 -6.24
C ASP A 148 -1.07 9.40 -6.91
N GLY A 149 0.03 9.13 -6.19
CA GLY A 149 1.12 8.28 -6.64
C GLY A 149 2.51 8.85 -6.37
N GLY A 150 3.54 8.03 -6.61
CA GLY A 150 4.91 8.43 -6.32
C GLY A 150 5.97 7.50 -6.88
N TYR A 151 7.22 7.92 -6.81
CA TYR A 151 8.37 7.29 -7.44
C TYR A 151 9.16 6.47 -6.42
N PRO A 152 9.13 5.12 -6.48
CA PRO A 152 9.77 4.28 -5.47
C PRO A 152 11.24 4.62 -5.22
N LEU A 153 12.02 4.91 -6.27
CA LEU A 153 13.44 5.26 -6.12
C LEU A 153 13.66 6.55 -5.32
N GLN A 154 12.75 7.53 -5.40
CA GLN A 154 12.85 8.74 -4.59
C GLN A 154 12.55 8.44 -3.12
N ALA A 155 11.67 7.48 -2.83
CA ALA A 155 11.40 7.03 -1.47
C ALA A 155 12.67 6.51 -0.79
N TRP A 156 13.42 5.65 -1.48
CA TRP A 156 14.72 5.17 -1.00
C TRP A 156 15.74 6.30 -0.82
N ARG A 157 15.81 7.26 -1.76
CA ARG A 157 16.70 8.43 -1.65
C ARG A 157 16.32 9.34 -0.47
N TYR A 158 15.03 9.49 -0.20
CA TYR A 158 14.52 10.25 0.92
C TYR A 158 14.93 9.59 2.23
N TRP A 159 14.75 8.29 2.36
CA TRP A 159 15.16 7.53 3.54
C TRP A 159 16.65 7.73 3.87
N VAL A 160 17.55 7.72 2.88
CA VAL A 160 18.97 8.00 3.13
C VAL A 160 19.22 9.45 3.56
N LYS A 161 18.54 10.42 2.94
CA LYS A 161 18.80 11.85 3.17
C LYS A 161 18.16 12.41 4.43
N GLN A 162 16.96 11.96 4.75
CA GLN A 162 16.10 12.56 5.78
C GLN A 162 15.75 11.58 6.89
N GLY A 163 15.99 10.28 6.69
CA GLY A 163 15.54 9.24 7.58
C GLY A 163 14.02 9.06 7.55
N LEU A 164 13.55 8.01 8.22
CA LEU A 164 12.14 7.74 8.43
C LEU A 164 11.92 7.24 9.84
N VAL A 165 10.86 7.73 10.50
CA VAL A 165 10.50 7.26 11.84
C VAL A 165 9.81 5.89 11.80
N SER A 166 9.64 5.27 12.96
CA SER A 166 8.83 4.06 13.11
C SER A 166 7.33 4.34 12.93
N GLY A 167 6.57 3.35 12.46
CA GLY A 167 5.14 3.45 12.23
C GLY A 167 4.52 2.16 11.70
N GLY A 168 3.53 1.63 12.42
CA GLY A 168 2.75 0.45 12.04
C GLY A 168 1.47 0.76 11.27
N SER A 169 0.56 -0.22 11.22
CA SER A 169 -0.76 -0.05 10.60
C SER A 169 -1.66 0.91 11.38
N TYR A 170 -2.76 1.32 10.73
CA TYR A 170 -3.82 2.12 11.35
C TYR A 170 -4.36 1.50 12.64
N GLU A 171 -4.56 0.18 12.70
CA GLU A 171 -5.12 -0.49 13.88
C GLU A 171 -4.09 -0.63 14.98
N SER A 172 -2.84 -0.95 14.63
CA SER A 172 -1.78 -1.20 15.61
C SER A 172 -1.45 0.04 16.44
N GLN A 173 -1.58 1.23 15.83
CA GLN A 173 -1.11 2.50 16.39
C GLN A 173 0.35 2.40 16.89
N TYR A 174 1.15 1.53 16.27
CA TYR A 174 2.53 1.26 16.68
C TYR A 174 3.50 2.33 16.14
N GLY A 175 4.55 2.62 16.91
CA GLY A 175 5.65 3.50 16.51
C GLY A 175 5.32 4.98 16.63
N CYS A 176 6.22 5.83 16.11
CA CYS A 176 6.08 7.28 16.15
C CYS A 176 4.90 7.77 15.28
N LYS A 177 4.82 7.34 14.02
CA LYS A 177 3.78 7.76 13.06
C LYS A 177 3.12 6.54 12.41
N PRO A 178 2.14 5.89 13.08
CA PRO A 178 1.34 4.86 12.45
C PRO A 178 0.54 5.43 11.26
N TYR A 179 0.17 4.56 10.33
CA TYR A 179 -0.62 4.94 9.15
C TYR A 179 -1.95 5.58 9.57
N SER A 180 -2.28 6.73 9.01
CA SER A 180 -3.46 7.51 9.43
C SER A 180 -4.74 7.16 8.67
N ILE A 181 -4.60 6.59 7.47
CA ILE A 181 -5.72 6.25 6.59
C ILE A 181 -6.30 4.90 7.02
N ALA A 182 -7.55 4.92 7.49
CA ALA A 182 -8.22 3.72 7.97
C ALA A 182 -8.46 2.72 6.83
N PRO A 183 -8.20 1.42 7.03
CA PRO A 183 -8.57 0.41 6.04
C PRO A 183 -10.08 0.38 5.83
N CYS A 184 -10.45 0.17 4.58
CA CYS A 184 -11.83 0.17 4.13
C CYS A 184 -12.04 -0.94 3.10
N GLY A 185 -13.26 -1.46 3.02
CA GLY A 185 -13.51 -2.56 2.09
C GLY A 185 -14.86 -3.21 2.24
N GLN A 186 -14.90 -4.47 1.81
CA GLN A 186 -16.05 -5.35 1.97
C GLN A 186 -15.76 -6.39 3.04
N THR A 187 -16.79 -7.12 3.45
CA THR A 187 -16.61 -8.28 4.33
C THR A 187 -15.81 -9.37 3.64
N VAL A 188 -14.69 -9.79 4.25
CA VAL A 188 -13.86 -10.90 3.78
C VAL A 188 -13.62 -11.84 4.95
N ASN A 189 -13.91 -13.13 4.77
CA ASN A 189 -13.71 -14.16 5.79
C ASN A 189 -14.29 -13.82 7.18
N GLY A 190 -15.47 -13.19 7.21
CA GLY A 190 -16.14 -12.78 8.45
C GLY A 190 -15.67 -11.44 9.04
N VAL A 191 -14.58 -10.85 8.53
CA VAL A 191 -14.11 -9.52 8.93
C VAL A 191 -14.79 -8.47 8.07
N THR A 192 -15.54 -7.55 8.70
CA THR A 192 -16.26 -6.48 8.00
C THR A 192 -15.55 -5.15 8.19
N TRP A 193 -15.08 -4.58 7.08
CA TRP A 193 -14.45 -3.27 7.04
C TRP A 193 -15.48 -2.15 6.84
N PRO A 194 -15.19 -0.92 7.32
CA PRO A 194 -15.95 0.26 6.95
C PRO A 194 -16.01 0.42 5.43
N LYS A 195 -17.12 1.00 4.94
CA LYS A 195 -17.22 1.35 3.53
C LYS A 195 -16.16 2.40 3.20
N CYS A 196 -15.48 2.20 2.08
CA CYS A 196 -14.56 3.20 1.56
C CYS A 196 -15.28 4.52 1.27
N PRO A 197 -14.60 5.66 1.46
CA PRO A 197 -15.17 6.95 1.14
C PRO A 197 -15.58 7.04 -0.34
N ALA A 198 -16.46 8.00 -0.62
CA ALA A 198 -16.92 8.26 -1.99
C ALA A 198 -15.81 8.87 -2.84
N GLN A 199 -14.94 9.66 -2.21
CA GLN A 199 -13.80 10.35 -2.81
C GLN A 199 -12.50 9.66 -2.40
N GLU A 200 -11.45 9.84 -3.20
CA GLU A 200 -10.10 9.40 -2.84
C GLU A 200 -9.62 10.13 -1.58
N GLU A 201 -8.89 9.44 -0.72
CA GLU A 201 -8.35 10.03 0.50
C GLU A 201 -7.26 11.04 0.15
N ALA A 202 -7.32 12.21 0.78
CA ALA A 202 -6.28 13.21 0.62
C ALA A 202 -4.98 12.75 1.26
N THR A 203 -3.84 13.10 0.65
CA THR A 203 -2.54 12.88 1.26
C THR A 203 -2.50 13.54 2.65
N PRO A 204 -2.17 12.80 3.72
CA PRO A 204 -2.05 13.38 5.05
C PRO A 204 -1.00 14.49 5.11
N GLU A 205 -1.25 15.51 5.93
CA GLU A 205 -0.31 16.61 6.12
C GLU A 205 1.00 16.15 6.76
N CYS A 206 2.13 16.64 6.25
CA CYS A 206 3.42 16.37 6.87
C CYS A 206 3.52 17.10 8.23
N VAL A 207 3.67 16.30 9.29
CA VAL A 207 3.98 16.81 10.63
C VAL A 207 5.27 16.20 11.18
N SER A 208 6.11 17.04 11.78
CA SER A 208 7.40 16.65 12.37
C SER A 208 7.29 16.32 13.87
N HIS A 209 6.27 15.56 14.24
CA HIS A 209 6.10 15.00 15.58
C HIS A 209 5.42 13.62 15.49
N CYS A 210 5.56 12.81 16.55
CA CYS A 210 4.92 11.50 16.62
C CYS A 210 3.40 11.67 16.78
N THR A 211 2.64 10.94 15.97
CA THR A 211 1.17 11.02 15.86
C THR A 211 0.46 9.78 16.41
N SER A 212 1.20 8.81 16.97
CA SER A 212 0.58 7.64 17.60
C SER A 212 -0.39 8.04 18.71
N LYS A 213 -1.54 7.36 18.72
CA LYS A 213 -2.53 7.48 19.80
C LYS A 213 -2.09 6.77 21.08
N ASN A 214 -1.12 5.87 20.99
CA ASN A 214 -0.54 5.19 22.15
C ASN A 214 0.63 6.03 22.71
N PRO A 215 0.91 5.95 24.02
CA PRO A 215 2.10 6.58 24.59
C PRO A 215 3.36 6.10 23.86
N TYR A 216 4.12 7.05 23.30
CA TYR A 216 5.37 6.80 22.61
C TYR A 216 6.46 7.71 23.18
N SER A 217 7.57 7.13 23.60
CA SER A 217 8.60 7.83 24.39
C SER A 217 9.68 8.50 23.55
N SER A 218 9.93 8.01 22.34
CA SER A 218 10.94 8.58 21.45
C SER A 218 10.42 9.85 20.78
N ALA A 219 11.24 10.90 20.80
CA ALA A 219 10.97 12.11 20.03
C ALA A 219 11.14 11.84 18.52
N TYR A 220 10.36 12.52 17.68
CA TYR A 220 10.36 12.34 16.21
C TYR A 220 11.75 12.29 15.60
N GLU A 221 12.60 13.29 15.87
CA GLU A 221 13.96 13.33 15.30
C GLU A 221 14.88 12.21 15.82
N LYS A 222 14.64 11.71 17.04
CA LYS A 222 15.41 10.60 17.62
C LYS A 222 14.93 9.23 17.14
N ASP A 223 13.74 9.16 16.57
CA ASP A 223 13.13 7.94 16.07
C ASP A 223 13.47 7.66 14.60
N LYS A 224 14.18 8.58 13.93
CA LYS A 224 14.54 8.44 12.53
C LYS A 224 15.59 7.36 12.33
N HIS A 225 15.30 6.45 11.41
CA HIS A 225 16.20 5.46 10.86
C HIS A 225 16.67 5.90 9.48
N TYR A 226 17.98 5.86 9.24
CA TYR A 226 18.60 6.31 8.01
C TYR A 226 19.14 5.10 7.23
N GLY A 227 19.12 5.19 5.91
CA GLY A 227 19.87 4.29 5.04
C GLY A 227 21.24 4.85 4.71
N GLU A 228 22.06 4.05 4.02
CA GLU A 228 23.35 4.45 3.47
C GLU A 228 23.36 4.40 1.94
N PHE A 229 24.35 5.03 1.32
CA PHE A 229 24.57 5.03 -0.13
C PHE A 229 25.76 4.16 -0.51
N ASN A 230 25.60 3.26 -1.48
CA ASN A 230 26.72 2.68 -2.21
C ASN A 230 26.51 2.88 -3.71
N ASP A 231 27.48 3.49 -4.39
CA ASP A 231 27.52 3.68 -5.84
C ASP A 231 26.19 4.16 -6.44
N SER A 232 25.56 5.16 -5.80
CA SER A 232 24.29 5.80 -6.21
C SER A 232 22.99 5.10 -5.82
N ILE A 233 23.02 3.93 -5.16
CA ILE A 233 21.82 3.20 -4.71
C ILE A 233 21.76 3.12 -3.17
N PRO A 234 20.60 3.43 -2.57
CA PRO A 234 20.33 3.25 -1.15
C PRO A 234 20.41 1.78 -0.69
N TYR A 235 21.02 1.53 0.47
CA TYR A 235 21.01 0.24 1.17
C TYR A 235 20.93 0.43 2.69
N SER A 236 20.60 -0.63 3.44
CA SER A 236 20.63 -0.62 4.90
C SER A 236 22.03 -0.99 5.41
N SER A 237 22.53 -0.22 6.36
CA SER A 237 23.80 -0.44 7.05
C SER A 237 23.60 -0.94 8.46
#